data_AF-A0A7S7L6S2-F1
#
_entry.id   AF-A0A7S7L6S2-F1
#
_cell.length_a   1.000
_cell.length_b   1.000
_cell.length_c   1.000
_cell.angle_alpha   90.00
_cell.angle_beta   90.00
_cell.angle_gamma   90.00
#
_symmetry.space_group_name_H-M   'P 1'
#
loop_
_entity.id
_entity.type
_entity.pdbx_description
1 polymer ?
#
loop_
_entity_poly.entity_id
_entity_poly.type
_entity_poly.pdbx_seq_one_letter_code
_entity_poly.pdbx_strand_id
1 'polypeptide(L)'
;MNENVLLEKVTNHLKKKYNSHTMILYGSYSSGDFTEESDLDIVCFSDITVNKNDIEFFEDKQLDVWIYNTKKMDNPEQFLRVNKGQILLNDKGVAEEFLLEIENIFNKGPKKLSNEEKEFLKGWLRKMYLRSNKNDIEGDYRFHWMLKDSLEIYFDLKGLWYLGPKKAISWLNDNDEIAYNLFRNALAKDAKKNNIEQLIDYLNGI
;
A
#
# COMPACT_ATOMS: atom_id res chain seq x y z
N MET A 1 -15.57 10.74 21.32
CA MET A 1 -15.22 9.53 22.09
C MET A 1 -13.70 9.43 22.12
N ASN A 2 -13.09 9.01 23.23
CA ASN A 2 -11.63 8.80 23.27
C ASN A 2 -11.27 7.63 22.33
N GLU A 3 -10.30 7.81 21.44
CA GLU A 3 -9.83 6.80 20.47
C GLU A 3 -9.50 5.47 21.15
N ASN A 4 -8.82 5.51 22.29
CA ASN A 4 -8.46 4.31 23.05
C ASN A 4 -9.71 3.52 23.49
N VAL A 5 -10.80 4.22 23.84
CA VAL A 5 -12.06 3.58 24.25
C VAL A 5 -12.75 2.94 23.03
N LEU A 6 -12.69 3.59 21.86
CA LEU A 6 -13.20 3.00 20.62
C LEU A 6 -12.42 1.72 20.26
N LEU A 7 -11.08 1.79 20.26
CA LEU A 7 -10.23 0.66 19.91
C LEU A 7 -10.42 -0.53 20.85
N GLU A 8 -10.60 -0.29 22.15
CA GLU A 8 -10.91 -1.35 23.11
C GLU A 8 -12.26 -2.03 22.81
N LYS A 9 -13.31 -1.25 22.50
CA LYS A 9 -14.62 -1.80 22.11
C LYS A 9 -14.55 -2.59 20.80
N VAL A 10 -13.86 -2.05 19.78
CA VAL A 10 -13.65 -2.71 18.50
C VAL A 10 -12.90 -4.03 18.70
N THR A 11 -11.81 -4.02 19.46
CA THR A 11 -11.03 -5.22 19.79
C THR A 11 -11.91 -6.29 20.44
N ASN A 12 -12.72 -5.91 21.42
CA ASN A 12 -13.63 -6.83 22.10
C ASN A 12 -14.74 -7.38 21.19
N HIS A 13 -15.28 -6.55 20.29
CA HIS A 13 -16.27 -6.95 19.28
C HIS A 13 -15.70 -7.97 18.30
N LEU A 14 -14.57 -7.63 17.66
CA LEU A 14 -13.90 -8.49 16.67
C LEU A 14 -13.40 -9.80 17.31
N LYS A 15 -12.96 -9.76 18.56
CA LYS A 15 -12.47 -10.94 19.29
C LYS A 15 -13.57 -11.97 19.44
N LYS A 16 -14.76 -11.52 19.83
CA LYS A 16 -15.96 -12.38 19.95
C LYS A 16 -16.44 -12.86 18.58
N LYS A 17 -16.45 -11.99 17.58
CA LYS A 17 -17.00 -12.28 16.24
C LYS A 17 -16.15 -13.30 15.46
N TYR A 18 -14.82 -13.21 15.54
CA TYR A 18 -13.91 -14.02 14.72
C TYR A 18 -13.03 -14.98 15.53
N ASN A 19 -13.20 -15.04 16.85
CA ASN A 19 -12.36 -15.84 17.74
C ASN A 19 -10.87 -15.59 17.48
N SER A 20 -10.51 -14.32 17.30
CA SER A 20 -9.15 -13.91 16.98
C SER A 20 -8.32 -13.84 18.26
N HIS A 21 -7.08 -14.32 18.18
CA HIS A 21 -6.11 -14.23 19.27
C HIS A 21 -5.10 -13.10 19.07
N THR A 22 -4.94 -12.64 17.81
CA THR A 22 -4.02 -11.56 17.46
C THR A 22 -4.74 -10.57 16.56
N MET A 23 -4.59 -9.29 16.85
CA MET A 23 -5.13 -8.19 16.06
C MET A 23 -4.13 -7.06 15.95
N ILE A 24 -3.96 -6.55 14.74
CA ILE A 24 -3.05 -5.43 14.46
C ILE A 24 -3.83 -4.39 13.66
N LEU A 25 -3.91 -3.19 14.21
CA LEU A 25 -4.37 -1.99 13.51
C LEU A 25 -3.24 -1.50 12.60
N TYR A 26 -3.56 -1.20 11.35
CA TYR A 26 -2.63 -0.61 10.42
C TYR A 26 -3.32 0.54 9.66
N GLY A 27 -2.72 0.98 8.57
CA GLY A 27 -3.29 2.07 7.79
C GLY A 27 -3.22 3.41 8.53
N SER A 28 -4.17 4.28 8.22
CA SER A 28 -4.06 5.72 8.51
C SER A 28 -4.03 6.07 10.01
N TYR A 29 -4.77 5.33 10.84
CA TYR A 29 -4.76 5.50 12.30
C TYR A 29 -3.41 5.09 12.88
N SER A 30 -2.80 4.02 12.36
CA SER A 30 -1.47 3.58 12.81
C SER A 30 -0.35 4.52 12.32
N SER A 31 -0.50 5.17 11.17
CA SER A 31 0.47 6.15 10.65
C SER A 31 0.25 7.58 11.14
N GLY A 32 -0.85 7.87 11.84
CA GLY A 32 -1.18 9.20 12.37
C GLY A 32 -1.66 10.21 11.32
N ASP A 33 -2.02 9.75 10.12
CA ASP A 33 -2.49 10.57 8.98
C ASP A 33 -3.97 10.29 8.66
N PHE A 34 -4.75 9.91 9.68
CA PHE A 34 -6.17 9.68 9.59
C PHE A 34 -6.96 11.00 9.51
N THR A 35 -8.08 10.93 8.80
CA THR A 35 -9.07 12.00 8.65
C THR A 35 -10.39 11.56 9.30
N GLU A 36 -11.38 12.45 9.38
CA GLU A 36 -12.71 12.08 9.90
C GLU A 36 -13.36 10.93 9.11
N GLU A 37 -13.07 10.87 7.81
CA GLU A 37 -13.53 9.85 6.86
C GLU A 37 -12.74 8.54 6.90
N SER A 38 -11.64 8.49 7.67
CA SER A 38 -10.80 7.29 7.72
C SER A 38 -11.49 6.14 8.45
N ASP A 39 -11.39 4.98 7.82
CA ASP A 39 -11.73 3.65 8.29
C ASP A 39 -10.64 3.07 9.22
N LEU A 40 -11.00 2.01 9.94
CA LEU A 40 -10.06 1.24 10.75
C LEU A 40 -9.64 -0.03 9.99
N ASP A 41 -8.44 0.01 9.41
CA ASP A 41 -7.78 -1.13 8.80
C ASP A 41 -7.25 -2.10 9.86
N ILE A 42 -7.87 -3.27 10.01
CA ILE A 42 -7.48 -4.24 11.03
C ILE A 42 -7.19 -5.59 10.40
N VAL A 43 -6.05 -6.19 10.76
CA VAL A 43 -5.79 -7.60 10.47
C VAL A 43 -6.03 -8.44 11.72
N CYS A 44 -6.77 -9.52 11.58
CA CYS A 44 -7.13 -10.44 12.64
C CYS A 44 -6.63 -11.85 12.32
N PHE A 45 -6.03 -12.53 13.29
CA PHE A 45 -5.58 -13.92 13.16
C PHE A 45 -6.33 -14.85 14.12
N SER A 46 -6.78 -15.99 13.60
CA SER A 46 -7.51 -17.01 14.34
C SER A 46 -7.14 -18.42 13.85
N ASP A 47 -7.13 -19.42 14.73
CA ASP A 47 -6.78 -20.80 14.34
C ASP A 47 -7.90 -21.51 13.56
N ILE A 48 -9.16 -21.11 13.79
CA ILE A 48 -10.35 -21.84 13.33
C ILE A 48 -11.03 -21.20 12.14
N THR A 49 -10.61 -19.99 11.75
CA THR A 49 -11.29 -19.20 10.73
C THR A 49 -10.66 -19.42 9.35
N VAL A 50 -11.51 -19.45 8.33
CA VAL A 50 -11.11 -19.42 6.91
C VAL A 50 -10.84 -17.97 6.51
N ASN A 51 -9.79 -17.76 5.71
CA ASN A 51 -9.42 -16.42 5.23
C ASN A 51 -10.63 -15.72 4.59
N LYS A 52 -10.96 -14.53 5.09
CA LYS A 52 -12.03 -13.70 4.54
C LYS A 52 -11.79 -12.24 4.89
N ASN A 53 -12.49 -11.36 4.18
CA ASN A 53 -12.56 -9.96 4.51
C ASN A 53 -14.00 -9.65 4.95
N ASP A 54 -14.14 -8.67 5.83
CA ASP A 54 -15.43 -8.16 6.26
C ASP A 54 -15.36 -6.63 6.32
N ILE A 55 -16.42 -5.98 5.85
CA ILE A 55 -16.61 -4.53 5.97
C ILE A 55 -17.83 -4.35 6.86
N GLU A 56 -17.65 -3.71 8.01
CA GLU A 56 -18.75 -3.44 8.93
C GLU A 56 -18.69 -2.04 9.51
N PHE A 57 -19.83 -1.54 9.96
CA PHE A 57 -19.90 -0.29 10.71
C PHE A 57 -20.05 -0.60 12.20
N PHE A 58 -19.20 0.02 13.02
CA PHE A 58 -19.24 -0.10 14.47
C PHE A 58 -19.10 1.30 15.09
N GLU A 59 -20.11 1.73 15.85
CA GLU A 59 -20.18 3.08 16.45
C GLU A 59 -19.84 4.20 15.45
N ASP A 60 -20.50 4.19 14.28
CA ASP A 60 -20.34 5.14 13.16
C ASP A 60 -18.95 5.16 12.50
N LYS A 61 -18.12 4.15 12.77
CA LYS A 61 -16.85 3.95 12.08
C LYS A 61 -16.88 2.71 11.20
N GLN A 62 -16.41 2.86 9.96
CA GLN A 62 -16.19 1.73 9.07
C GLN A 62 -14.95 0.96 9.52
N LEU A 63 -15.08 -0.35 9.61
CA LEU A 63 -14.00 -1.30 9.88
C LEU A 63 -13.74 -2.11 8.63
N ASP A 64 -12.50 -2.07 8.15
CA ASP A 64 -12.00 -2.87 7.04
C ASP A 64 -11.16 -4.01 7.63
N VAL A 65 -11.82 -5.15 7.88
CA VAL A 65 -11.28 -6.24 8.68
C VAL A 65 -10.82 -7.39 7.78
N TRP A 66 -9.53 -7.70 7.87
CA TRP A 66 -8.89 -8.80 7.16
C TRP A 66 -8.67 -9.96 8.11
N ILE A 67 -9.45 -11.02 7.98
CA ILE A 67 -9.41 -12.17 8.87
C ILE A 67 -8.64 -13.31 8.21
N TYR A 68 -7.58 -13.76 8.86
CA TYR A 68 -6.73 -14.83 8.37
C TYR A 68 -6.62 -15.98 9.37
N ASN A 69 -6.40 -17.17 8.81
CA ASN A 69 -5.94 -18.29 9.61
C ASN A 69 -4.53 -18.01 10.14
N THR A 70 -4.22 -18.41 11.37
CA THR A 70 -2.89 -18.25 11.99
C THR A 70 -1.73 -18.73 11.12
N LYS A 71 -1.94 -19.79 10.33
CA LYS A 71 -0.93 -20.30 9.37
C LYS A 71 -0.47 -19.27 8.34
N LYS A 72 -1.22 -18.19 8.12
CA LYS A 72 -0.78 -17.09 7.26
C LYS A 72 0.36 -16.28 7.87
N MET A 73 0.54 -16.32 9.19
CA MET A 73 1.67 -15.67 9.86
C MET A 73 3.01 -16.29 9.46
N ASP A 74 3.03 -17.54 8.99
CA ASP A 74 4.23 -18.20 8.45
C ASP A 74 4.74 -17.57 7.13
N ASN A 75 4.02 -16.59 6.57
CA ASN A 75 4.34 -15.90 5.31
C ASN A 75 4.28 -14.38 5.49
N PRO A 76 5.11 -13.79 6.37
CA PRO A 76 5.08 -12.37 6.73
C PRO A 76 5.25 -11.40 5.55
N GLU A 77 5.89 -11.83 4.45
CA GLU A 77 6.04 -11.03 3.24
C GLU A 77 4.70 -10.65 2.58
N GLN A 78 3.63 -11.40 2.84
CA GLN A 78 2.28 -11.06 2.35
C GLN A 78 1.63 -9.90 3.14
N PHE A 79 2.27 -9.46 4.23
CA PHE A 79 1.73 -8.50 5.21
C PHE A 79 2.56 -7.23 5.33
N LEU A 80 3.41 -6.90 4.36
CA LEU A 80 4.22 -5.66 4.37
C LEU A 80 3.40 -4.38 4.59
N ARG A 81 2.11 -4.35 4.21
CA ARG A 81 1.21 -3.22 4.47
C ARG A 81 0.98 -2.94 5.96
N VAL A 82 1.13 -3.97 6.80
CA VAL A 82 0.95 -3.97 8.26
C VAL A 82 2.26 -3.55 8.98
N ASN A 83 3.35 -3.32 8.26
CA ASN A 83 4.61 -2.86 8.84
C ASN A 83 4.38 -1.62 9.74
N LYS A 84 4.94 -1.65 10.96
CA LYS A 84 4.73 -0.66 12.03
C LYS A 84 3.28 -0.53 12.53
N GLY A 85 2.46 -1.56 12.33
CA GLY A 85 1.10 -1.61 12.85
C GLY A 85 1.04 -1.61 14.38
N GLN A 86 -0.05 -1.09 14.92
CA GLN A 86 -0.33 -1.09 16.36
C GLN A 86 -1.00 -2.41 16.78
N ILE A 87 -0.41 -3.09 17.75
CA ILE A 87 -0.99 -4.30 18.33
C ILE A 87 -2.22 -3.92 19.18
N LEU A 88 -3.38 -4.45 18.81
CA LEU A 88 -4.63 -4.30 19.56
C LEU A 88 -4.90 -5.50 20.47
N LEU A 89 -4.54 -6.70 20.00
CA LEU A 89 -4.71 -7.96 20.73
C LEU A 89 -3.53 -8.89 20.48
N ASN A 90 -3.05 -9.55 21.53
CA ASN A 90 -1.94 -10.50 21.44
C ASN A 90 -2.03 -11.61 22.49
N ASP A 91 -3.15 -12.34 22.52
CA ASP A 91 -3.39 -13.40 23.51
C ASP A 91 -2.36 -14.54 23.45
N LYS A 92 -1.73 -14.74 22.29
CA LYS A 92 -0.71 -15.79 22.07
C LYS A 92 0.74 -15.31 22.19
N GLY A 93 0.99 -14.01 22.35
CA GLY A 93 2.36 -13.47 22.42
C GLY A 93 3.15 -13.55 21.10
N VAL A 94 2.48 -13.66 19.94
CA VAL A 94 3.11 -13.84 18.62
C VAL A 94 3.14 -12.56 17.78
N ALA A 95 2.43 -11.51 18.19
CA ALA A 95 2.26 -10.30 17.38
C ALA A 95 3.56 -9.51 17.21
N GLU A 96 4.37 -9.39 18.27
CA GLU A 96 5.63 -8.65 18.24
C GLU A 96 6.66 -9.34 17.34
N GLU A 97 6.81 -10.66 17.47
CA GLU A 97 7.71 -11.44 16.60
C GLU A 97 7.31 -11.33 15.13
N PHE A 98 6.00 -11.45 14.85
CA PHE A 98 5.48 -11.30 13.48
C PHE A 98 5.74 -9.90 12.89
N LEU A 99 5.53 -8.84 13.68
CA LEU A 99 5.83 -7.47 13.23
C LEU A 99 7.33 -7.24 13.01
N LEU A 100 8.19 -7.83 13.86
CA LEU A 100 9.64 -7.78 13.69
C LEU A 100 10.09 -8.50 12.42
N GLU A 101 9.50 -9.65 12.09
CA GLU A 101 9.77 -10.35 10.83
C GLU A 101 9.37 -9.52 9.61
N ILE A 102 8.17 -8.91 9.65
CA ILE A 102 7.71 -7.98 8.61
C ILE A 102 8.68 -6.82 8.45
N GLU A 103 9.11 -6.20 9.55
CA GLU A 103 10.07 -5.09 9.52
C GLU A 103 11.42 -5.52 8.93
N ASN A 104 11.93 -6.70 9.31
CA ASN A 104 13.17 -7.24 8.75
C ASN A 104 13.08 -7.45 7.22
N ILE A 105 11.96 -7.98 6.74
CA ILE A 105 11.72 -8.15 5.29
C ILE A 105 11.61 -6.79 4.61
N PHE A 106 10.88 -5.86 5.22
CA PHE A 106 10.74 -4.50 4.70
C PHE A 106 12.11 -3.83 4.53
N ASN A 107 12.95 -3.88 5.57
CA ASN A 107 14.28 -3.29 5.59
C ASN A 107 15.26 -3.96 4.62
N LYS A 108 15.07 -5.24 4.30
CA LYS A 108 15.84 -5.94 3.26
C LYS A 108 15.53 -5.42 1.84
N GLY A 109 14.35 -4.86 1.64
CA GLY A 109 13.87 -4.36 0.35
C GLY A 109 13.37 -5.46 -0.59
N PRO A 110 12.73 -5.09 -1.70
CA PRO A 110 12.28 -6.02 -2.74
C PRO A 110 13.45 -6.67 -3.48
N LYS A 111 13.14 -7.65 -4.32
CA LYS A 111 14.10 -8.23 -5.27
C LYS A 111 14.71 -7.11 -6.11
N LYS A 112 16.04 -7.04 -6.13
CA LYS A 112 16.76 -6.11 -7.01
C LYS A 112 16.59 -6.52 -8.46
N LEU A 113 16.13 -5.59 -9.29
CA LEU A 113 16.06 -5.77 -10.73
C LEU A 113 17.46 -5.75 -11.35
N SER A 114 17.67 -6.64 -12.32
CA SER A 114 18.78 -6.56 -13.27
C SER A 114 18.64 -5.35 -14.18
N ASN A 115 19.74 -4.95 -14.82
CA ASN A 115 19.70 -3.84 -15.78
C ASN A 115 18.74 -4.12 -16.95
N GLU A 116 18.66 -5.38 -17.40
CA GLU A 116 17.72 -5.77 -18.47
C GLU A 116 16.26 -5.63 -18.03
N GLU A 117 15.92 -6.07 -16.82
CA GLU A 117 14.57 -5.88 -16.25
C GLU A 117 14.23 -4.38 -16.13
N LYS A 118 15.18 -3.54 -15.68
CA LYS A 118 14.99 -2.09 -15.60
C LYS A 118 14.74 -1.45 -16.98
N GLU A 119 15.56 -1.78 -17.97
CA GLU A 119 15.41 -1.27 -19.34
C GLU A 119 14.11 -1.75 -19.99
N PHE A 120 13.65 -2.96 -19.66
CA PHE A 120 12.34 -3.45 -20.10
C PHE A 120 11.18 -2.61 -19.55
N LEU A 121 11.20 -2.29 -18.24
CA LEU A 121 10.15 -1.45 -17.61
C LEU A 121 10.15 -0.03 -18.18
N LYS A 122 11.33 0.57 -18.37
CA LYS A 122 11.49 1.87 -19.04
C LYS A 122 10.93 1.86 -20.46
N GLY A 123 11.30 0.84 -21.24
CA GLY A 123 10.78 0.63 -22.59
C GLY A 123 9.26 0.41 -22.63
N TRP A 124 8.70 -0.26 -21.62
CA TRP A 124 7.26 -0.44 -21.47
C TRP A 124 6.53 0.91 -21.32
N LEU A 125 6.99 1.79 -20.42
CA LEU A 125 6.40 3.11 -20.22
C LEU A 125 6.41 3.94 -21.51
N ARG A 126 7.56 3.99 -22.20
CA ARG A 126 7.68 4.69 -23.47
C ARG A 126 6.75 4.11 -24.54
N LYS A 127 6.65 2.78 -24.63
CA LYS A 127 5.76 2.11 -25.57
C LYS A 127 4.29 2.42 -25.29
N MET A 128 3.89 2.42 -24.02
CA MET A 128 2.52 2.71 -23.61
C MET A 128 2.14 4.17 -23.92
N TYR A 129 3.04 5.11 -23.64
CA TYR A 129 2.85 6.51 -24.00
C TYR A 129 2.76 6.76 -25.51
N LEU A 130 3.57 6.07 -26.33
CA LEU A 130 3.43 6.18 -27.79
C LEU A 130 2.08 5.64 -28.28
N ARG A 131 1.60 4.55 -27.68
CA ARG A 131 0.32 3.92 -28.03
C ARG A 131 -0.88 4.73 -27.54
N SER A 132 -0.75 5.55 -26.50
CA SER A 132 -1.84 6.41 -26.06
C SER A 132 -2.18 7.52 -27.05
N ASN A 133 -1.25 7.88 -27.95
CA ASN A 133 -1.45 8.93 -28.95
C ASN A 133 -2.39 8.54 -30.11
N LYS A 134 -3.09 7.41 -30.02
CA LYS A 134 -4.02 6.95 -31.07
C LYS A 134 -5.35 7.72 -31.12
N ASN A 135 -5.60 8.66 -30.19
CA ASN A 135 -6.82 9.48 -30.13
C ASN A 135 -8.11 8.63 -30.19
N ASP A 136 -8.07 7.46 -29.57
CA ASP A 136 -9.20 6.54 -29.42
C ASP A 136 -9.31 6.09 -27.96
N ILE A 137 -10.42 5.40 -27.63
CA ILE A 137 -10.72 4.95 -26.26
C ILE A 137 -9.61 4.02 -25.73
N GLU A 138 -9.02 3.20 -26.60
CA GLU A 138 -7.89 2.34 -26.22
C GLU A 138 -6.66 3.18 -25.85
N GLY A 139 -6.39 4.24 -26.61
CA GLY A 139 -5.32 5.20 -26.35
C GLY A 139 -5.49 5.87 -24.98
N ASP A 140 -6.71 6.36 -24.69
CA ASP A 140 -7.04 6.96 -23.39
C ASP A 140 -6.87 5.96 -22.23
N TYR A 141 -7.34 4.72 -22.41
CA TYR A 141 -7.13 3.66 -21.42
C TYR A 141 -5.64 3.38 -21.18
N ARG A 142 -4.84 3.27 -22.25
CA ARG A 142 -3.39 3.06 -22.16
C ARG A 142 -2.68 4.22 -21.48
N PHE A 143 -3.16 5.45 -21.66
CA PHE A 143 -2.62 6.63 -20.98
C PHE A 143 -2.79 6.51 -19.46
N HIS A 144 -4.00 6.24 -18.99
CA HIS A 144 -4.28 6.07 -17.56
C HIS A 144 -3.54 4.89 -16.95
N TRP A 145 -3.46 3.78 -17.69
CA TRP A 145 -2.69 2.61 -17.28
C TRP A 145 -1.20 2.95 -17.15
N MET A 146 -0.62 3.62 -18.16
CA MET A 146 0.78 4.05 -18.12
C MET A 146 1.07 4.92 -16.90
N LEU A 147 0.20 5.89 -16.60
CA LEU A 147 0.36 6.75 -15.41
C LEU A 147 0.31 5.95 -14.10
N LYS A 148 -0.64 5.02 -13.96
CA LYS A 148 -0.72 4.12 -12.80
C LYS A 148 0.58 3.31 -12.68
N ASP A 149 1.00 2.63 -13.74
CA ASP A 149 2.19 1.76 -13.72
C ASP A 149 3.47 2.57 -13.51
N SER A 150 3.54 3.83 -13.98
CA SER A 150 4.73 4.67 -13.84
C SER A 150 5.10 4.91 -12.38
N LEU A 151 4.10 5.04 -11.49
CA LEU A 151 4.34 5.18 -10.06
C LEU A 151 4.90 3.89 -9.46
N GLU A 152 4.35 2.73 -9.83
CA GLU A 152 4.84 1.43 -9.35
C GLU A 152 6.27 1.16 -9.85
N ILE A 153 6.50 1.39 -11.14
CA ILE A 153 7.80 1.21 -11.79
C ILE A 153 8.87 2.10 -11.17
N TYR A 154 8.55 3.32 -10.73
CA TYR A 154 9.51 4.15 -10.00
C TYR A 154 10.09 3.42 -8.77
N PHE A 155 9.23 2.79 -7.97
CA PHE A 155 9.66 2.05 -6.77
C PHE A 155 10.47 0.81 -7.16
N ASP A 156 10.06 0.10 -8.21
CA ASP A 156 10.84 -1.03 -8.75
C ASP A 156 12.24 -0.60 -9.21
N LEU A 157 12.36 0.52 -9.93
CA LEU A 157 13.64 1.05 -10.43
C LEU A 157 14.57 1.48 -9.29
N LYS A 158 14.01 2.06 -8.21
CA LYS A 158 14.73 2.44 -6.98
C LYS A 158 15.00 1.26 -6.05
N GLY A 159 14.40 0.09 -6.31
CA GLY A 159 14.52 -1.08 -5.44
C GLY A 159 13.85 -0.87 -4.08
N LEU A 160 12.67 -0.25 -4.08
CA LEU A 160 11.85 0.07 -2.92
C LEU A 160 10.48 -0.62 -3.01
N TRP A 161 9.86 -0.88 -1.86
CA TRP A 161 8.51 -1.44 -1.85
C TRP A 161 7.46 -0.41 -2.29
N TYR A 162 6.62 -0.76 -3.26
CA TYR A 162 5.40 -0.02 -3.53
C TYR A 162 4.28 -0.50 -2.59
N LEU A 163 3.94 0.32 -1.58
CA LEU A 163 2.90 0.02 -0.60
C LEU A 163 1.55 0.71 -0.89
N GLY A 164 1.30 1.01 -2.17
CA GLY A 164 0.11 1.73 -2.62
C GLY A 164 0.32 3.25 -2.75
N PRO A 165 -0.62 3.96 -3.41
CA PRO A 165 -0.41 5.32 -3.88
C PRO A 165 -0.24 6.34 -2.75
N LYS A 166 -1.01 6.22 -1.65
CA LYS A 166 -0.90 7.14 -0.50
C LYS A 166 0.51 7.14 0.10
N LYS A 167 1.02 5.94 0.44
CA LYS A 167 2.37 5.75 1.01
C LYS A 167 3.46 6.12 0.00
N ALA A 168 3.28 5.75 -1.27
CA ALA A 168 4.21 6.10 -2.34
C ALA A 168 4.37 7.61 -2.51
N ILE A 169 3.26 8.35 -2.60
CA ILE A 169 3.28 9.81 -2.79
C ILE A 169 3.86 10.51 -1.56
N SER A 170 3.51 10.09 -0.35
CA SER A 170 4.11 10.61 0.88
C SER A 170 5.62 10.38 0.89
N TRP A 171 6.07 9.17 0.56
CA TRP A 171 7.50 8.84 0.51
C TRP A 171 8.24 9.72 -0.49
N LEU A 172 7.67 9.94 -1.68
CA LEU A 172 8.24 10.83 -2.69
C LEU A 172 8.37 12.26 -2.17
N ASN A 173 7.34 12.80 -1.53
CA ASN A 173 7.38 14.15 -0.95
C ASN A 173 8.54 14.33 0.03
N ASP A 174 8.79 13.30 0.85
CA ASP A 174 9.77 13.37 1.92
C ASP A 174 11.21 13.01 1.47
N ASN A 175 11.37 12.28 0.36
CA ASN A 175 12.66 11.67 -0.02
C ASN A 175 13.12 11.96 -1.47
N ASP A 176 12.22 12.32 -2.39
CA ASP A 176 12.56 12.63 -3.79
C ASP A 176 11.60 13.72 -4.33
N GLU A 177 11.83 14.96 -3.91
CA GLU A 177 11.00 16.12 -4.25
C GLU A 177 10.89 16.34 -5.77
N ILE A 178 11.94 15.99 -6.53
CA ILE A 178 11.94 16.09 -7.99
C ILE A 178 10.92 15.10 -8.57
N ALA A 179 11.01 13.82 -8.20
CA ALA A 179 10.05 12.81 -8.63
C ALA A 179 8.62 13.17 -8.18
N TYR A 180 8.44 13.63 -6.93
CA TYR A 180 7.15 14.08 -6.41
C TYR A 180 6.50 15.14 -7.33
N ASN A 181 7.25 16.18 -7.67
CA ASN A 181 6.73 17.27 -8.51
C ASN A 181 6.43 16.80 -9.95
N LEU A 182 7.25 15.90 -10.51
CA LEU A 182 6.99 15.32 -11.83
C LEU A 182 5.71 14.47 -11.84
N PHE A 183 5.52 13.60 -10.85
CA PHE A 183 4.28 12.83 -10.70
C PHE A 183 3.07 13.74 -10.49
N ARG A 184 3.19 14.76 -9.63
CA ARG A 184 2.12 15.75 -9.40
C ARG A 184 1.68 16.41 -10.71
N ASN A 185 2.63 16.81 -11.56
CA ASN A 185 2.34 17.48 -12.82
C ASN A 185 1.77 16.54 -13.89
N ALA A 186 2.22 15.28 -13.93
CA ALA A 186 1.79 14.28 -14.90
C ALA A 186 0.42 13.68 -14.56
N LEU A 187 0.08 13.57 -13.28
CA LEU A 187 -1.20 13.02 -12.79
C LEU A 187 -2.33 14.06 -12.71
N ALA A 188 -2.01 15.35 -12.92
CA ALA A 188 -3.01 16.41 -12.91
C ALA A 188 -4.08 16.20 -14.00
N LYS A 189 -5.33 16.56 -13.71
CA LYS A 189 -6.45 16.41 -14.68
C LYS A 189 -6.25 17.24 -15.95
N ASP A 190 -5.50 18.33 -15.83
CA ASP A 190 -5.10 19.26 -16.89
C ASP A 190 -3.65 19.07 -17.33
N ALA A 191 -3.06 17.90 -17.04
CA ALA A 191 -1.68 17.59 -17.41
C ALA A 191 -1.45 17.79 -18.92
N LYS A 192 -0.37 18.51 -19.25
CA LYS A 192 0.06 18.74 -20.62
C LYS A 192 0.99 17.63 -21.05
N LYS A 193 1.03 17.34 -22.35
CA LYS A 193 1.95 16.37 -22.98
C LYS A 193 3.38 16.45 -22.43
N ASN A 194 3.92 17.67 -22.33
CA ASN A 194 5.27 17.92 -21.81
C ASN A 194 5.48 17.44 -20.36
N ASN A 195 4.45 17.49 -19.50
CA ASN A 195 4.55 17.00 -18.11
C ASN A 195 4.80 15.49 -18.08
N ILE A 196 4.15 14.75 -18.99
CA ILE A 196 4.29 13.29 -19.09
C ILE A 196 5.65 12.93 -19.69
N GLU A 197 6.10 13.67 -20.71
CA GLU A 197 7.43 13.47 -21.31
C GLU A 197 8.54 13.69 -20.27
N GLN A 198 8.44 14.75 -19.47
CA GLN A 198 9.39 15.01 -18.38
C GLN A 198 9.42 13.89 -17.34
N LEU A 199 8.27 13.34 -16.95
CA LEU A 199 8.22 12.19 -16.05
C LEU A 199 8.90 10.96 -16.67
N ILE A 200 8.57 10.62 -17.92
CA ILE A 200 9.16 9.46 -18.61
C ILE A 200 10.68 9.63 -18.76
N ASP A 201 11.16 10.81 -19.10
CA ASP A 201 12.59 11.09 -19.25
C ASP A 201 13.33 10.98 -17.91
N TYR A 202 12.73 11.47 -16.82
CA TYR A 202 13.28 11.29 -15.48
C TYR A 202 13.36 9.80 -15.09
N LEU A 203 12.29 9.03 -15.32
CA LEU A 203 12.27 7.58 -15.02
C LEU A 203 13.29 6.80 -15.86
N ASN A 204 13.55 7.22 -17.10
CA ASN A 204 14.60 6.62 -17.93
C ASN A 204 16.01 6.85 -17.36
N GLY A 205 16.20 7.93 -16.61
CA GLY A 205 17.48 8.31 -15.99
C GLY A 205 17.79 7.62 -14.65
N ILE A 206 16.85 6.88 -14.05
CA ILE A 206 17.05 6.10 -12.81
C ILE A 206 17.80 4.79 -13.10
#